data_AF-A0A183K296-F1
#
_entry.id   AF-A0A183K296-F1
#
_cell.length_a   1.000
_cell.length_b   1.000
_cell.length_c   1.000
_cell.angle_alpha   90.00
_cell.angle_beta   90.00
_cell.angle_gamma   90.00
#
_symmetry.space_group_name_H-M   'P 1'
#
loop_
_entity.id
_entity.type
_entity.pdbx_description
1 polymer ?
#
loop_
_entity_poly.entity_id
_entity_poly.type
_entity_poly.pdbx_seq_one_letter_code
_entity_poly.pdbx_strand_id
1 'polypeptide(L)'
;MVAQEFIDLFNSISLAQRSTVEDFADRLNLFTVILLLITCIIVSTKQYLLNSISCYIPVKPAGENFNDYLANYCWVHGTIPLADDERMPTTEAQWEEYDSTRRISESILLYNCHCFTICLIQCILFINNIQYKQS
;
A
#
# COMPACT_ATOMS: atom_id res chain seq x y z
N MET A 1 -16.62 -14.30 -7.85
CA MET A 1 -16.83 -13.39 -9.00
C MET A 1 -15.50 -12.78 -9.43
N VAL A 2 -14.84 -11.96 -8.62
CA VAL A 2 -13.56 -11.30 -8.96
C VAL A 2 -12.41 -12.27 -9.31
N ALA A 3 -12.28 -13.40 -8.61
CA ALA A 3 -11.16 -14.33 -8.84
C ALA A 3 -11.21 -15.05 -10.19
N GLN A 4 -12.40 -15.32 -10.74
CA GLN A 4 -12.52 -15.97 -12.06
C GLN A 4 -12.21 -14.98 -13.18
N GLU A 5 -12.66 -13.73 -13.06
CA GLU A 5 -12.30 -12.67 -14.00
C GLU A 5 -10.78 -12.40 -14.01
N PHE A 6 -10.12 -12.51 -12.86
CA PHE A 6 -8.67 -12.40 -12.78
C PHE A 6 -7.95 -13.56 -13.48
N ILE A 7 -8.43 -14.79 -13.31
CA ILE A 7 -7.85 -15.97 -13.97
C ILE A 7 -8.04 -15.90 -15.49
N ASP A 8 -9.23 -15.51 -15.96
CA ASP A 8 -9.50 -15.35 -17.39
C ASP A 8 -8.67 -14.22 -18.01
N LEU A 9 -8.48 -13.11 -17.29
CA LEU A 9 -7.58 -12.04 -17.70
C LEU A 9 -6.13 -12.55 -17.82
N PHE A 10 -5.65 -13.31 -16.83
CA PHE A 10 -4.29 -13.87 -16.84
C PHE A 10 -4.08 -14.86 -18.00
N ASN A 11 -5.09 -15.69 -18.28
CA ASN A 11 -5.07 -16.65 -19.39
C ASN A 11 -5.04 -15.93 -20.75
N SER A 12 -5.77 -14.82 -20.90
CA SER A 12 -5.77 -14.04 -22.14
C SER A 12 -4.42 -13.38 -22.44
N ILE A 13 -3.71 -12.89 -21.41
CA ILE A 13 -2.37 -12.32 -21.52
C ILE A 13 -1.35 -13.42 -21.89
N SER A 14 -1.47 -14.60 -21.26
CA SER A 14 -0.61 -15.77 -21.55
C SER A 14 -0.77 -16.30 -22.98
N LEU A 15 -1.96 -16.18 -23.58
CA LEU A 15 -2.21 -16.63 -24.94
C LEU A 15 -1.63 -15.67 -25.99
N ALA A 16 -1.62 -14.36 -25.71
CA ALA A 16 -1.03 -13.35 -26.59
C ALA A 16 0.51 -13.44 -26.68
N GLN A 17 1.17 -14.03 -25.67
CA GLN A 17 2.63 -14.12 -25.61
C GLN A 17 3.21 -15.34 -26.36
N ARG A 18 2.36 -16.20 -26.95
CA ARG A 18 2.80 -17.48 -27.54
C ARG A 18 3.37 -17.36 -28.96
N SER A 19 3.31 -16.19 -29.59
CA SER A 19 3.81 -16.00 -30.95
C SER A 19 4.63 -14.71 -31.08
N THR A 20 5.89 -14.74 -30.64
CA THR A 20 7.00 -14.01 -31.28
C THR A 20 8.34 -14.43 -30.70
N VAL A 21 9.38 -14.36 -31.53
CA VAL A 21 10.79 -14.41 -31.13
C VAL A 21 11.07 -13.21 -30.22
N GLU A 22 10.86 -13.36 -28.92
CA GLU A 22 11.12 -12.27 -27.97
C GLU A 22 12.62 -12.03 -27.80
N ASP A 23 13.06 -10.82 -28.16
CA ASP A 23 14.40 -10.32 -27.89
C ASP A 23 14.71 -10.37 -26.38
N PHE A 24 15.97 -10.56 -26.02
CA PHE A 24 16.41 -10.62 -24.62
C PHE A 24 15.96 -9.40 -23.80
N ALA A 25 15.91 -8.23 -24.44
CA ALA A 25 15.44 -6.99 -23.84
C ALA A 25 13.95 -7.06 -23.44
N ASP A 26 13.10 -7.66 -24.28
CA ASP A 26 11.66 -7.77 -24.02
C ASP A 26 11.38 -8.77 -22.88
N ARG A 27 12.17 -9.85 -22.78
CA ARG A 27 12.09 -10.83 -21.67
C ARG A 27 12.48 -10.25 -20.32
N LEU A 28 13.56 -9.47 -20.26
CA LEU A 28 14.00 -8.81 -19.03
C LEU A 28 12.94 -7.81 -18.56
N ASN A 29 12.40 -7.03 -19.49
CA ASN A 29 11.37 -6.06 -19.16
C ASN A 29 10.10 -6.74 -18.62
N LEU A 30 9.63 -7.83 -19.23
CA LEU A 30 8.49 -8.59 -18.73
C LEU A 30 8.72 -9.17 -17.33
N PHE A 31 9.94 -9.64 -17.05
CA PHE A 31 10.33 -10.09 -15.72
C PHE A 31 10.24 -8.96 -14.67
N THR A 32 10.67 -7.74 -15.02
CA THR A 32 10.55 -6.59 -14.10
C THR A 32 9.10 -6.21 -13.79
N VAL A 33 8.20 -6.26 -14.79
CA VAL A 33 6.77 -5.98 -14.60
C VAL A 33 6.12 -6.99 -13.64
N ILE A 34 6.43 -8.28 -13.80
CA ILE A 34 5.93 -9.34 -12.90
C ILE A 34 6.44 -9.15 -11.48
N LEU A 35 7.72 -8.80 -11.30
CA LEU A 35 8.31 -8.54 -9.98
C LEU A 35 7.61 -7.36 -9.29
N LEU A 36 7.38 -6.26 -10.02
CA LEU A 36 6.67 -5.10 -9.49
C LEU A 36 5.24 -5.45 -9.10
N LEU A 37 4.53 -6.25 -9.89
CA LEU A 37 3.18 -6.71 -9.60
C LEU A 37 3.13 -7.54 -8.31
N ILE A 38 4.04 -8.51 -8.16
CA ILE A 38 4.14 -9.34 -6.95
C ILE A 38 4.44 -8.49 -5.71
N THR A 39 5.41 -7.57 -5.82
CA THR A 39 5.79 -6.69 -4.72
C THR A 39 4.62 -5.79 -4.30
N CYS A 40 3.87 -5.28 -5.29
CA CYS A 40 2.69 -4.46 -5.08
C CYS A 40 1.59 -5.22 -4.30
N ILE A 41 1.33 -6.49 -4.66
CA ILE A 41 0.39 -7.35 -3.92
C ILE A 41 0.87 -7.58 -2.48
N ILE A 42 2.16 -7.87 -2.28
CA ILE A 42 2.72 -8.12 -0.94
C ILE A 42 2.59 -6.88 -0.05
N VAL A 43 2.99 -5.71 -0.55
CA VAL A 43 2.88 -4.43 0.19
C VAL A 43 1.43 -4.13 0.52
N SER A 44 0.52 -4.29 -0.44
CA SER A 44 -0.92 -4.05 -0.21
C SER A 44 -1.46 -4.99 0.88
N THR A 45 -1.13 -6.28 0.81
CA THR A 45 -1.55 -7.27 1.80
C THR A 45 -1.04 -6.90 3.19
N LYS A 46 0.22 -6.48 3.30
CA LYS A 46 0.83 -6.06 4.57
C LYS A 46 0.20 -4.79 5.13
N GLN A 47 -0.22 -3.86 4.28
CA GLN A 47 -0.83 -2.61 4.69
C GLN A 47 -2.27 -2.76 5.18
N TYR A 48 -3.06 -3.66 4.56
CA TYR A 48 -4.49 -3.81 4.86
C TYR A 48 -4.80 -4.89 5.89
N LEU A 49 -3.97 -5.94 6.00
CA LEU A 49 -4.25 -7.09 6.87
C LEU A 49 -3.37 -7.14 8.12
N LEU A 50 -2.28 -6.39 8.19
CA LEU A 50 -1.40 -6.39 9.35
C LEU A 50 -1.44 -5.04 10.06
N ASN A 51 -1.68 -5.07 11.38
CA ASN A 51 -1.52 -3.91 12.26
C ASN A 51 -0.04 -3.51 12.26
N SER A 52 0.31 -2.47 11.52
CA SER A 52 1.70 -1.99 11.38
C SER A 52 2.18 -1.17 12.59
N ILE A 53 1.29 -0.83 13.52
CA ILE A 53 1.57 -0.01 14.69
C ILE A 53 1.10 -0.72 15.96
N SER A 54 1.96 -0.74 16.98
CA SER A 54 1.61 -1.16 18.34
C SER A 54 1.52 0.09 19.22
N CYS A 55 0.34 0.35 19.77
CA CYS A 55 0.09 1.48 20.66
C CYS A 55 0.05 1.02 22.11
N TYR A 56 0.62 1.83 23.01
CA TYR A 56 0.62 1.57 24.44
C TYR A 56 -0.22 2.60 25.17
N ILE A 57 -1.04 2.15 26.12
CA ILE A 57 -1.76 3.00 27.05
C ILE A 57 -1.51 2.55 28.50
N PRO A 58 -1.42 3.49 29.46
CA PRO A 58 -1.09 3.17 30.84
C PRO A 58 -2.19 2.41 31.58
N VAL A 59 -3.46 2.59 31.21
CA VAL A 59 -4.61 1.92 31.83
C VAL A 59 -5.35 1.11 30.78
N LYS A 60 -5.11 -0.20 30.75
CA LYS A 60 -5.85 -1.11 29.87
C LYS A 60 -7.26 -1.37 30.43
N PRO A 61 -8.34 -1.06 29.71
CA PRO A 61 -9.66 -1.58 30.07
C PRO A 61 -9.67 -3.11 29.96
N ALA A 62 -10.54 -3.78 30.73
CA ALA A 62 -10.57 -5.24 30.77
C ALA A 62 -11.04 -5.83 29.44
N GLY A 63 -10.10 -6.34 28.62
CA GLY A 63 -10.38 -7.08 27.40
C GLY A 63 -9.07 -7.51 26.71
N GLU A 64 -8.96 -8.78 26.30
CA GLU A 64 -7.76 -9.30 25.62
C GLU A 64 -7.55 -8.66 24.23
N ASN A 65 -8.63 -8.34 23.52
CA ASN A 65 -8.58 -7.81 22.15
C ASN A 65 -8.49 -6.27 22.08
N PHE A 66 -8.30 -5.59 23.21
CA PHE A 66 -8.25 -4.13 23.23
C PHE A 66 -7.02 -3.58 22.50
N ASN A 67 -5.90 -4.31 22.52
CA ASN A 67 -4.66 -3.90 21.86
C ASN A 67 -4.83 -3.83 20.34
N ASP A 68 -5.56 -4.77 19.74
CA ASP A 68 -5.82 -4.76 18.29
C ASP A 68 -6.75 -3.62 17.91
N TYR A 69 -7.77 -3.32 18.71
CA TYR A 69 -8.62 -2.16 18.50
C TYR A 69 -7.82 -0.85 18.59
N LEU A 70 -6.98 -0.72 19.62
CA LEU A 70 -6.15 0.47 19.83
C LEU A 70 -5.16 0.68 18.67
N ALA A 71 -4.52 -0.40 18.20
CA ALA A 71 -3.64 -0.37 17.03
C ALA A 71 -4.37 0.14 15.78
N ASN A 72 -5.58 -0.37 15.52
CA ASN A 72 -6.41 0.08 14.39
C ASN A 72 -6.87 1.55 14.55
N TYR A 73 -7.22 1.96 15.76
CA TYR A 73 -7.60 3.34 16.04
C TYR A 73 -6.45 4.32 15.78
N CYS A 74 -5.26 4.00 16.31
CA CYS A 74 -4.04 4.77 16.05
C CYS A 74 -3.68 4.81 14.56
N TRP A 75 -3.91 3.72 13.84
CA TRP A 75 -3.64 3.64 12.41
C TRP A 75 -4.52 4.58 11.58
N VAL A 76 -5.82 4.61 11.87
CA VAL A 76 -6.79 5.43 11.13
C VAL A 76 -6.69 6.90 11.52
N HIS A 77 -6.60 7.21 12.82
CA HIS A 77 -6.48 8.59 13.28
C HIS A 77 -5.07 9.15 13.04
N GLY A 78 -4.02 8.33 13.13
CA GLY A 78 -2.63 8.75 13.04
C GLY A 78 -1.99 9.12 14.35
N THR A 79 -0.72 9.45 14.23
CA THR A 79 0.16 9.78 15.34
C THR A 79 0.74 11.18 15.18
N ILE A 80 1.04 11.78 16.33
CA ILE A 80 1.74 13.06 16.44
C ILE A 80 3.12 12.72 17.04
N PRO A 81 4.23 13.02 16.34
CA PRO A 81 5.57 12.79 16.87
C PRO A 81 5.88 13.79 17.98
N LEU A 82 6.29 13.28 19.14
CA LEU A 82 6.84 14.08 20.24
C LEU A 82 8.32 13.72 20.40
N ALA A 83 9.15 14.71 20.67
CA ALA A 83 10.55 14.48 21.04
C ALA A 83 10.64 13.95 22.48
N ASP A 84 11.72 13.21 22.79
CA ASP A 84 11.90 12.59 24.11
C ASP A 84 11.96 13.60 25.28
N ASP A 85 12.32 14.86 25.00
CA ASP A 85 12.42 15.96 25.94
C ASP A 85 11.16 16.86 25.98
N GLU A 86 10.17 16.60 25.13
CA GLU A 86 8.95 17.40 25.02
C GLU A 86 7.88 16.89 25.99
N ARG A 87 7.24 17.81 26.73
CA ARG A 87 6.14 17.46 27.63
C ARG A 87 4.85 17.24 26.84
N MET A 88 4.09 16.23 27.23
CA MET A 88 2.77 15.97 26.68
C MET A 88 1.86 17.20 26.90
N PRO A 89 1.16 17.67 25.86
CA PRO A 89 0.28 18.83 25.97
C PRO A 89 -0.84 18.56 26.97
N THR A 90 -1.12 19.55 27.83
CA THR A 90 -2.14 19.43 28.89
C THR A 90 -3.42 20.18 28.58
N THR A 91 -3.37 21.12 27.62
CA THR A 91 -4.50 21.99 27.26
C THR A 91 -5.01 21.66 25.87
N GLU A 92 -6.32 21.71 25.67
CA GLU A 92 -6.98 21.42 24.39
C GLU A 92 -6.46 22.29 23.23
N ALA A 93 -6.23 23.58 23.47
CA ALA A 93 -5.66 24.49 22.47
C ALA A 93 -4.26 24.05 21.99
N GLN A 94 -3.44 23.45 22.88
CA GLN A 94 -2.12 22.94 22.49
C GLN A 94 -2.27 21.66 21.66
N TRP A 95 -3.20 20.78 22.02
CA TRP A 95 -3.48 19.57 21.24
C TRP A 95 -3.90 19.92 19.81
N GLU A 96 -4.77 20.90 19.63
CA GLU A 96 -5.22 21.37 18.31
C GLU A 96 -4.06 21.97 17.48
N GLU A 97 -3.17 22.73 18.12
CA GLU A 97 -1.98 23.28 17.47
C GLU A 97 -1.04 22.17 16.95
N TYR A 98 -0.71 21.19 17.80
CA TYR A 98 0.09 20.05 17.40
C TYR A 98 -0.59 19.21 16.32
N ASP A 99 -1.91 19.09 16.40
CA ASP A 99 -2.68 18.31 15.46
C ASP A 99 -2.61 18.87 14.05
N SER A 100 -2.82 20.19 13.93
CA SER A 100 -2.75 20.90 12.65
C SER A 100 -1.34 20.91 12.04
N THR A 101 -0.30 20.88 12.87
CA THR A 101 1.08 21.09 12.42
C THR A 101 1.86 19.80 12.19
N ARG A 102 1.63 18.75 12.99
CA ARG A 102 2.54 17.60 13.10
C ARG A 102 1.91 16.24 12.83
N ARG A 103 0.59 16.14 12.55
CA ARG A 103 -0.08 14.85 12.32
C ARG A 103 0.44 14.15 11.05
N ILE A 104 0.83 12.87 11.17
CA ILE A 104 1.45 12.10 10.07
C ILE A 104 0.42 11.23 9.29
N SER A 105 -0.77 10.92 9.83
CA SER A 105 -1.72 9.94 9.23
C SER A 105 -2.19 10.24 7.83
N GLU A 106 -2.56 11.50 7.54
CA GLU A 106 -3.21 11.81 6.27
C GLU A 106 -2.30 11.52 5.07
N SER A 107 -0.99 11.63 5.28
CA SER A 107 0.00 11.40 4.24
C SER A 107 0.13 9.93 3.85
N ILE A 108 0.08 8.98 4.79
CA ILE A 108 0.43 7.57 4.54
C ILE A 108 -0.62 6.87 3.66
N LEU A 109 -1.92 7.07 3.93
CA LEU A 109 -2.98 6.40 3.19
C LEU A 109 -3.10 6.93 1.75
N LEU A 110 -2.95 8.25 1.57
CA LEU A 110 -2.94 8.89 0.26
C LEU A 110 -1.70 8.48 -0.56
N TYR A 111 -0.51 8.46 0.04
CA TYR A 111 0.72 8.06 -0.67
C TYR A 111 0.68 6.61 -1.12
N ASN A 112 0.15 5.70 -0.29
CA ASN A 112 0.06 4.28 -0.64
C ASN A 112 -0.95 4.02 -1.77
N CYS A 113 -2.12 4.66 -1.74
CA CYS A 113 -3.10 4.56 -2.82
C CYS A 113 -2.55 5.15 -4.14
N HIS A 114 -1.83 6.28 -4.04
CA HIS A 114 -1.19 6.91 -5.18
C HIS A 114 -0.08 6.04 -5.79
N CYS A 115 0.75 5.41 -4.96
CA CYS A 115 1.79 4.51 -5.43
C CYS A 115 1.20 3.27 -6.14
N PHE A 116 0.11 2.72 -5.63
CA PHE A 116 -0.57 1.57 -6.24
C PHE A 116 -1.15 1.91 -7.62
N THR A 117 -1.83 3.06 -7.72
CA THR A 117 -2.43 3.51 -8.98
C THR A 117 -1.39 3.84 -10.05
N ILE A 118 -0.30 4.53 -9.68
CA ILE A 118 0.80 4.80 -10.62
C ILE A 118 1.46 3.50 -11.09
N CYS A 119 1.71 2.56 -10.18
CA CYS A 119 2.33 1.29 -10.54
C CYS A 119 1.44 0.47 -11.49
N LEU A 120 0.13 0.42 -11.25
CA LEU A 120 -0.81 -0.25 -12.15
C LEU A 120 -0.88 0.43 -13.53
N ILE A 121 -0.94 1.76 -13.57
CA ILE A 121 -0.97 2.51 -14.84
C ILE A 121 0.31 2.25 -15.64
N GLN A 122 1.47 2.25 -14.98
CA GLN A 122 2.75 1.95 -15.63
C GLN A 122 2.78 0.53 -16.21
N CYS A 123 2.26 -0.46 -15.46
CA CYS A 123 2.15 -1.84 -15.94
C CYS A 123 1.20 -1.95 -17.15
N ILE A 124 0.04 -1.30 -17.11
CA ILE A 124 -0.96 -1.32 -18.20
C ILE A 124 -0.38 -0.66 -19.46
N LEU A 125 0.26 0.50 -19.34
CA LEU A 125 0.88 1.18 -20.47
C LEU A 125 1.99 0.35 -21.10
N PHE A 126 2.79 -0.36 -20.29
CA PHE A 126 3.86 -1.22 -20.80
C PHE A 126 3.35 -2.47 -21.53
N ILE A 127 2.32 -3.13 -21.00
CA ILE A 127 1.69 -4.29 -21.66
C ILE A 127 1.11 -3.87 -23.02
N ASN A 128 0.41 -2.73 -23.07
CA ASN A 128 -0.13 -2.20 -24.32
C ASN A 128 0.99 -1.84 -25.33
N ASN A 129 2.11 -1.27 -24.87
CA ASN A 129 3.23 -0.92 -25.76
C ASN A 129 3.89 -2.16 -26.40
N ILE A 130 4.02 -3.26 -25.64
CA ILE A 130 4.51 -4.54 -26.17
C ILE A 130 3.55 -5.11 -27.23
N GLN A 131 2.23 -5.01 -27.02
CA GLN A 131 1.23 -5.45 -28.01
C GLN A 131 1.29 -4.62 -29.31
N TYR A 132 1.49 -3.30 -29.23
CA TYR A 132 1.61 -2.44 -30.42
C TYR A 132 2.86 -2.70 -31.25
N LYS A 133 3.96 -3.15 -30.63
CA LYS A 133 5.22 -3.48 -31.33
C LYS A 133 5.15 -4.82 -32.08
N GLN A 134 4.11 -5.61 -31.85
CA GLN A 134 3.86 -6.93 -32.46
C GLN A 134 2.89 -6.86 -33.67
N SER A 135 2.31 -5.69 -33.98
CA SER A 135 1.50 -5.42 -35.19
C SER A 135 2.28 -4.66 -36.24
#